data_AF-A0A837DWS3-F1
#
_entry.id   AF-A0A837DWS3-F1
#
_cell.length_a   1.000
_cell.length_b   1.000
_cell.length_c   1.000
_cell.angle_alpha   90.00
_cell.angle_beta   90.00
_cell.angle_gamma   90.00
#
_symmetry.space_group_name_H-M   'P 1'
#
loop_
_entity.id
_entity.type
_entity.pdbx_description
1 polymer ?
#
loop_
_entity_poly.entity_id
_entity_poly.type
_entity_poly.pdbx_seq_one_letter_code
_entity_poly.pdbx_strand_id
1 'polypeptide(L)'
;MTYIALYYRDDYSLGEIAENFEVSRQAVYDNIKRTEKILEEYEEKLGLYRQFEQQSQKTDEVLDYVKNKYPDDRKLIELVENLEKMEE
;
A
#
# COMPACT_ATOMS: atom_id res chain seq x y z
N MET A 1 14.59 3.96 5.73
CA MET A 1 14.02 3.56 4.43
C MET A 1 13.98 4.75 3.44
N THR A 2 14.99 5.61 3.44
CA THR A 2 14.95 6.86 2.67
C THR A 2 15.06 6.62 1.17
N TYR A 3 15.84 5.62 0.73
CA TYR A 3 16.02 5.35 -0.70
C TYR A 3 14.78 4.74 -1.36
N ILE A 4 14.08 3.84 -0.66
CA ILE A 4 12.81 3.28 -1.15
C ILE A 4 11.75 4.37 -1.29
N ALA A 5 11.62 5.28 -0.31
CA ALA A 5 10.65 6.37 -0.40
C ALA A 5 10.97 7.30 -1.58
N LEU A 6 12.22 7.75 -1.71
CA LEU A 6 12.61 8.62 -2.81
C LEU A 6 12.39 7.97 -4.17
N TYR A 7 12.67 6.66 -4.30
CA TYR A 7 12.53 5.94 -5.57
C TYR A 7 11.09 5.59 -5.92
N TYR A 8 10.31 5.05 -4.98
CA TYR A 8 8.95 4.55 -5.22
C TYR A 8 7.82 5.56 -4.95
N ARG A 9 8.06 6.58 -4.12
CA ARG A 9 7.05 7.59 -3.75
C ARG A 9 7.30 8.92 -4.42
N ASP A 10 8.57 9.36 -4.44
CA ASP A 10 8.93 10.69 -4.92
C ASP A 10 9.48 10.67 -6.36
N ASP A 11 9.48 9.50 -7.02
CA ASP A 11 9.91 9.26 -8.41
C ASP A 11 11.36 9.67 -8.74
N TYR A 12 12.26 9.70 -7.75
CA TYR A 12 13.67 9.99 -7.98
C TYR A 12 14.34 8.82 -8.70
N SER A 13 15.18 9.13 -9.68
CA SER A 13 16.07 8.16 -10.29
C SER A 13 17.19 7.72 -9.35
N LEU A 14 17.75 6.52 -9.58
CA LEU A 14 18.91 6.03 -8.85
C LEU A 14 20.13 6.97 -8.94
N GLY A 15 20.23 7.76 -10.01
CA GLY A 15 21.28 8.75 -10.21
C GLY A 15 21.09 9.96 -9.29
N GLU A 16 19.88 10.50 -9.23
CA GLU A 16 19.54 11.64 -8.36
C GLU A 16 19.68 11.28 -6.88
N ILE A 17 19.29 10.06 -6.49
CA ILE A 17 19.52 9.57 -5.12
C ILE A 17 21.03 9.41 -4.85
N ALA A 18 21.79 8.88 -5.81
CA ALA A 18 23.22 8.71 -5.65
C ALA A 18 23.96 10.05 -5.47
N GLU A 19 23.59 11.05 -6.27
CA GLU A 19 24.13 12.40 -6.19
C GLU A 19 23.77 13.09 -4.86
N ASN A 20 22.49 13.05 -4.46
CA ASN A 20 22.00 13.70 -3.24
C ASN A 20 22.63 13.13 -1.95
N PHE A 21 23.04 11.86 -1.97
CA PHE A 21 23.64 11.18 -0.81
C PHE A 21 25.14 10.96 -0.96
N GLU A 22 25.78 11.48 -2.00
CA GLU A 22 27.21 11.31 -2.31
C GLU A 22 27.67 9.83 -2.30
N VAL A 23 26.80 8.94 -2.80
CA VAL A 23 27.06 7.49 -2.90
C VAL A 23 27.08 7.04 -4.36
N SER A 24 27.55 5.81 -4.62
CA SER A 24 27.48 5.27 -5.97
C SER A 24 26.05 4.85 -6.32
N ARG A 25 25.70 4.98 -7.61
CA ARG A 25 24.43 4.46 -8.16
C ARG A 25 24.22 2.97 -7.85
N GLN A 26 25.32 2.20 -7.86
CA GLN A 26 25.28 0.78 -7.50
C GLN A 26 24.91 0.55 -6.04
N ALA A 27 25.44 1.36 -5.11
CA ALA A 27 25.11 1.25 -3.70
C ALA A 27 23.63 1.55 -3.42
N VAL A 28 23.04 2.53 -4.13
CA VAL A 28 21.60 2.81 -4.07
C VAL A 28 20.79 1.62 -4.58
N TYR A 29 21.14 1.09 -5.76
CA TYR A 29 20.47 -0.06 -6.35
C TYR A 29 20.48 -1.28 -5.43
N ASP A 30 21.66 -1.64 -4.91
CA ASP A 30 21.82 -2.79 -4.01
C ASP A 30 21.04 -2.62 -2.70
N ASN A 31 20.94 -1.39 -2.19
CA ASN A 31 20.18 -1.08 -0.98
C ASN A 31 18.66 -1.22 -1.21
N ILE A 32 18.15 -0.68 -2.31
CA ILE A 32 16.74 -0.83 -2.69
C ILE A 32 16.43 -2.32 -2.86
N LYS A 33 17.24 -3.05 -3.63
CA LYS A 33 16.96 -4.46 -3.92
C LYS A 33 17.02 -5.35 -2.67
N ARG A 34 17.94 -5.06 -1.75
CA ARG A 34 18.01 -5.75 -0.46
C ARG A 34 16.79 -5.43 0.41
N THR A 35 16.35 -4.18 0.43
CA THR A 35 15.22 -3.76 1.25
C THR A 35 13.91 -4.34 0.72
N GLU A 36 13.73 -4.42 -0.60
CA GLU A 36 12.61 -5.15 -1.24
C GLU A 36 12.53 -6.59 -0.74
N LYS A 37 13.64 -7.32 -0.78
CA LYS A 37 13.68 -8.71 -0.31
C LYS A 37 13.29 -8.84 1.16
N ILE A 38 13.76 -7.91 2.01
CA ILE A 38 13.41 -7.90 3.44
C ILE A 38 11.90 -7.64 3.63
N LEU A 39 11.32 -6.74 2.85
CA LEU A 39 9.87 -6.45 2.89
C LEU A 39 9.05 -7.65 2.41
N GLU A 40 9.47 -8.32 1.35
CA GLU A 40 8.84 -9.57 0.87
C GLU A 40 8.90 -10.66 1.96
N GLU A 41 10.04 -10.85 2.62
CA GLU A 41 10.18 -11.81 3.73
C GLU A 41 9.31 -11.43 4.94
N TYR A 42 9.13 -10.14 5.22
CA TYR A 42 8.20 -9.70 6.27
C TYR A 42 6.76 -9.97 5.89
N GLU A 43 6.37 -9.69 4.65
CA GLU A 43 5.01 -9.98 4.18
C GLU A 43 4.73 -11.49 4.15
N GLU A 44 5.69 -12.33 3.78
CA GLU A 44 5.54 -13.78 3.84
C GLU A 44 5.26 -14.27 5.28
N LYS A 45 5.92 -13.67 6.27
CA LYS A 45 5.79 -14.07 7.69
C LYS A 45 4.57 -13.47 8.38
N LEU A 46 4.25 -12.22 8.09
CA LEU A 46 3.22 -11.47 8.79
C LEU A 46 1.88 -11.47 8.04
N GLY A 47 1.92 -11.50 6.70
CA GLY A 47 0.74 -11.52 5.83
C GLY A 47 -0.17 -10.30 5.97
N LEU A 48 0.37 -9.16 6.41
CA LEU A 48 -0.43 -7.99 6.77
C LEU A 48 -1.07 -7.37 5.54
N TYR A 49 -0.30 -7.20 4.48
CA TYR A 49 -0.81 -6.61 3.24
C TYR A 49 -1.87 -7.52 2.61
N ARG A 50 -1.64 -8.84 2.59
CA ARG A 50 -2.64 -9.79 2.11
C ARG A 50 -3.92 -9.79 2.95
N GLN A 51 -3.81 -9.69 4.27
CA GLN A 51 -4.98 -9.61 5.15
C GLN A 51 -5.77 -8.32 4.91
N PHE A 52 -5.08 -7.20 4.75
CA PHE A 52 -5.67 -5.92 4.38
C PHE A 52 -6.43 -6.00 3.05
N GLU A 53 -5.80 -6.52 2.00
CA GLU A 53 -6.45 -6.72 0.68
C GLU A 53 -7.72 -7.60 0.79
N GLN A 54 -7.66 -8.70 1.54
CA GLN A 54 -8.82 -9.57 1.74
C GLN A 54 -9.95 -8.88 2.51
N GLN A 55 -9.62 -7.99 3.43
CA GLN A 55 -10.60 -7.24 4.20
C GLN A 55 -11.24 -6.16 3.34
N SER A 56 -10.45 -5.41 2.57
CA SER A 56 -10.92 -4.42 1.59
C SER A 56 -11.88 -5.05 0.59
N GLN A 57 -11.52 -6.20 -0.01
CA GLN A 57 -12.37 -6.90 -0.97
C GLN A 57 -13.74 -7.30 -0.38
N LYS A 58 -13.77 -7.74 0.88
CA LYS A 58 -15.03 -8.08 1.55
C LYS A 58 -15.88 -6.84 1.80
N THR A 59 -15.25 -5.72 2.16
CA THR A 59 -15.95 -4.45 2.37
C THR A 59 -16.55 -3.95 1.05
N ASP A 60 -15.80 -4.05 -0.05
CA ASP A 60 -16.28 -3.73 -1.40
C ASP A 60 -17.48 -4.61 -1.79
N GLU A 61 -17.40 -5.92 -1.58
CA GLU A 61 -18.50 -6.85 -1.85
C GLU A 61 -19.77 -6.49 -1.05
N VAL A 62 -19.62 -6.11 0.22
CA VAL A 62 -20.74 -5.69 1.07
C VAL A 62 -21.32 -4.36 0.58
N LEU A 63 -20.48 -3.40 0.24
CA LEU A 63 -20.89 -2.09 -0.25
C LEU A 63 -21.68 -2.22 -1.56
N ASP A 64 -21.19 -3.04 -2.49
CA ASP A 64 -21.86 -3.35 -3.75
C ASP A 64 -23.20 -4.05 -3.51
N TYR A 65 -23.25 -5.01 -2.59
CA TYR A 65 -24.50 -5.67 -2.23
C TYR A 65 -25.53 -4.69 -1.67
N VAL A 66 -25.12 -3.82 -0.75
CA VAL A 66 -25.98 -2.81 -0.12
C VAL A 66 -26.49 -1.81 -1.16
N LYS A 67 -25.61 -1.27 -2.02
CA LYS A 67 -25.99 -0.34 -3.10
C LYS A 67 -27.00 -0.96 -4.06
N ASN A 68 -26.87 -2.25 -4.36
CA ASN A 68 -27.77 -2.97 -5.26
C ASN A 68 -29.13 -3.35 -4.62
N LYS A 69 -29.15 -3.72 -3.33
CA LYS A 69 -30.37 -4.20 -2.65
C LYS A 69 -31.14 -3.12 -1.90
N TYR A 70 -30.44 -2.12 -1.39
CA TYR A 70 -31.00 -1.05 -0.56
C TYR A 70 -30.56 0.34 -1.07
N PRO A 71 -30.80 0.68 -2.35
CA PRO A 71 -30.30 1.92 -2.97
C PRO A 71 -30.83 3.20 -2.29
N ASP A 72 -32.02 3.13 -1.70
CA ASP A 72 -32.66 4.27 -1.04
C ASP A 72 -32.29 4.41 0.45
N ASP A 73 -31.65 3.40 1.05
CA ASP A 73 -31.21 3.44 2.46
C ASP A 73 -29.85 4.12 2.57
N ARG A 74 -29.88 5.44 2.44
CA ARG A 74 -28.68 6.30 2.50
C ARG A 74 -27.90 6.14 3.79
N LYS A 75 -28.59 5.86 4.90
CA LYS A 75 -27.95 5.71 6.22
C LYS A 75 -27.18 4.39 6.30
N LEU A 76 -27.73 3.31 5.74
CA LEU A 76 -27.01 2.04 5.65
C LEU A 76 -25.77 2.18 4.76
N ILE A 77 -25.91 2.82 3.59
CA ILE A 77 -24.77 3.07 2.68
C ILE A 77 -23.68 3.87 3.39
N GLU A 78 -24.04 4.97 4.07
CA GLU A 78 -23.10 5.81 4.82
C GLU A 78 -22.40 5.04 5.95
N LEU A 79 -23.12 4.16 6.67
CA LEU A 79 -22.51 3.33 7.72
C LEU A 79 -21.49 2.34 7.15
N VAL A 80 -21.76 1.72 5.99
CA VAL A 80 -20.81 0.81 5.33
C VAL A 80 -19.60 1.58 4.80
N GLU A 81 -19.80 2.73 4.16
CA GLU A 81 -18.70 3.58 3.66
C GLU A 81 -17.82 4.13 4.80
N ASN A 82 -18.38 4.34 5.99
CA ASN A 82 -17.59 4.74 7.16
C ASN A 82 -16.78 3.59 7.76
N LEU A 83 -17.23 2.33 7.62
CA LEU A 83 -16.45 1.17 8.04
C LEU A 83 -15.21 0.97 7.17
N GLU A 84 -15.33 1.21 5.87
CA GLU A 84 -14.23 1.19 4.90
C GLU A 84 -13.14 2.22 5.25
N LYS A 85 -13.54 3.46 5.55
CA LYS A 85 -12.62 4.57 5.91
C LYS A 85 -11.88 4.40 7.23
N MET A 86 -12.29 3.47 8.09
CA MET A 86 -11.57 3.19 9.34
C MET A 86 -10.35 2.29 9.14
N GLU A 87 -10.23 1.67 7.95
CA GLU A 87 -9.15 0.74 7.62
C GLU A 87 -8.01 1.37 6.79
N GLU A 88 -8.22 2.56 6.19
CA GLU A 88 -7.19 3.43 5.56
C GLU A 88 -6.44 4.32 6.56
#